data_AF-A0A2S8BP80-F1
#
_entry.id   AF-A0A2S8BP80-F1
#
_cell.length_a   1.000
_cell.length_b   1.000
_cell.length_c   1.000
_cell.angle_alpha   90.00
_cell.angle_beta   90.00
_cell.angle_gamma   90.00
#
_symmetry.space_group_name_H-M   'P 1'
#
loop_
_entity.id
_entity.type
_entity.pdbx_description
1 polymer ?
#
loop_
_entity_poly.entity_id
_entity_poly.type
_entity_poly.pdbx_seq_one_letter_code
_entity_poly.pdbx_strand_id
1 'polypeptide(L)'
;MLPLDGIASATAAVQAAWATLVAYYNRLRCGTGDYIDFSRFDAVVTVLDPVFGAQGQVAAARRKPDRWRGRPKNQDAYPIYRCADGYVRICVMAPRQWRGLRAWLGEPEPFRDPKYDVIAERFAAWPAIGVLITELFAGKPWPSWWPPVRRTGCQSRRC
;
A
#
# COMPACT_ATOMS: atom_id res chain seq x y z
N MET A 1 -12.20 -4.33 8.57
CA MET A 1 -11.35 -5.54 8.53
C MET A 1 -10.50 -5.55 9.80
N LEU A 2 -10.83 -6.45 10.73
CA LEU A 2 -9.91 -6.82 11.80
C LEU A 2 -8.66 -7.45 11.16
N PRO A 3 -7.45 -7.30 11.75
CA PRO A 3 -6.30 -8.06 11.30
C PRO A 3 -6.63 -9.56 11.33
N LEU A 4 -6.11 -10.32 10.37
CA LEU A 4 -6.22 -11.78 10.37
C LEU A 4 -5.71 -12.31 11.73
N ASP A 5 -6.48 -13.20 12.34
CA ASP A 5 -6.11 -13.80 13.62
C ASP A 5 -4.71 -14.43 13.53
N GLY A 6 -3.88 -14.15 14.53
CA GLY A 6 -2.52 -14.69 14.61
C GLY A 6 -1.44 -13.93 13.85
N ILE A 7 -1.74 -12.79 13.20
CA ILE A 7 -0.73 -11.99 12.48
C ILE A 7 0.48 -11.64 13.37
N ALA A 8 0.24 -11.31 14.64
CA ALA A 8 1.29 -11.00 15.60
C ALA A 8 2.23 -12.20 15.86
N SER A 9 1.68 -13.41 15.97
CA SER A 9 2.48 -14.62 16.18
C SER A 9 3.21 -15.02 14.90
N ALA A 10 2.51 -15.01 13.76
CA ALA A 10 3.07 -15.41 12.48
C ALA A 10 4.27 -14.51 12.09
N THR A 11 4.12 -13.20 12.25
CA THR A 11 5.18 -12.24 11.98
C THR A 11 6.39 -12.44 12.90
N ALA A 12 6.15 -12.57 14.21
CA ALA A 12 7.25 -12.75 15.16
C ALA A 12 7.98 -14.08 14.94
N ALA A 13 7.26 -15.15 14.59
CA ALA A 13 7.84 -16.46 14.33
C ALA A 13 8.83 -16.43 13.15
N VAL A 14 8.48 -15.74 12.05
CA VAL A 14 9.38 -15.62 10.88
C VAL A 14 10.66 -14.85 11.24
N GLN A 15 10.55 -13.78 12.01
CA GLN A 15 11.73 -13.00 12.43
C GLN A 15 12.61 -13.76 13.43
N ALA A 16 12.01 -14.46 14.40
CA ALA A 16 12.73 -15.31 15.34
C ALA A 16 13.46 -16.45 14.62
N ALA A 17 12.81 -17.08 13.64
CA ALA A 17 13.43 -18.11 12.80
C ALA A 17 14.64 -17.53 12.04
N TRP A 18 14.51 -16.34 11.46
CA TRP A 18 15.62 -15.68 10.79
C TRP A 18 16.80 -15.37 11.73
N ALA A 19 16.53 -14.77 12.89
CA ALA A 19 17.56 -14.49 13.89
C ALA A 19 18.29 -15.77 14.34
N THR A 20 17.54 -16.86 14.53
CA THR A 20 18.09 -18.17 14.91
C THR A 20 18.99 -18.75 13.82
N LEU A 21 18.60 -18.63 12.55
CA LEU A 21 19.42 -19.08 11.41
C LEU A 21 20.72 -18.29 11.29
N VAL A 22 20.68 -16.97 11.54
CA VAL A 22 21.88 -16.12 11.54
C VAL A 22 22.83 -16.51 12.67
N ALA A 23 22.32 -16.68 13.89
CA ALA A 23 23.14 -17.13 15.03
C ALA A 23 23.72 -18.54 14.79
N TYR A 24 22.95 -19.43 14.17
CA TYR A 24 23.44 -20.77 13.80
C TYR A 24 24.54 -20.69 12.75
N TYR A 25 24.39 -19.83 11.75
CA TYR A 25 25.42 -19.58 10.74
C TYR A 25 26.70 -19.01 11.36
N ASN A 26 26.58 -18.05 12.28
CA ASN A 26 27.72 -17.51 13.02
C ASN A 26 28.44 -18.61 13.80
N ARG A 27 27.70 -19.49 14.49
CA ARG A 27 28.26 -20.64 15.19
C ARG A 27 29.05 -21.56 14.26
N LEU A 28 28.55 -21.84 13.06
CA LEU A 28 29.27 -22.67 12.09
C LEU A 28 30.57 -22.02 11.58
N ARG A 29 30.64 -20.68 11.55
CA ARG A 29 31.80 -19.93 11.05
C ARG A 29 32.84 -19.64 12.12
N CYS A 30 32.40 -19.25 13.30
CA CYS A 30 33.25 -18.74 14.38
C CYS A 30 33.45 -19.76 15.51
N GLY A 31 32.68 -20.85 15.52
CA GLY A 31 32.73 -21.89 16.56
C GLY A 31 32.01 -21.52 17.87
N THR A 32 31.57 -20.27 18.03
CA THR A 32 30.89 -19.76 19.22
C THR A 32 29.40 -19.49 18.95
N GLY A 33 28.54 -19.84 19.91
CA GLY A 33 27.11 -19.51 19.84
C GLY A 33 26.81 -18.06 20.24
N ASP A 34 25.63 -17.57 19.85
CA ASP A 34 25.13 -16.23 20.19
C ASP A 34 23.94 -16.32 21.16
N TYR A 35 23.76 -15.29 21.98
CA TYR A 35 22.55 -15.08 22.78
C TYR A 35 21.58 -14.17 22.02
N ILE A 36 20.36 -14.63 21.78
CA ILE A 36 19.33 -13.86 21.08
C ILE A 36 18.30 -13.37 22.10
N ASP A 37 18.32 -12.06 22.37
CA ASP A 37 17.22 -11.39 23.06
C ASP A 37 16.15 -11.00 22.03
N PHE A 38 15.00 -11.68 22.07
CA PHE A 38 13.94 -11.51 21.08
C PHE A 38 12.62 -11.10 21.75
N SER A 39 12.19 -9.88 21.46
CA SER A 39 10.89 -9.36 21.87
C SER A 39 9.85 -9.59 20.78
N ARG A 40 8.79 -10.35 21.10
CA ARG A 40 7.62 -10.49 20.22
C ARG A 40 6.97 -9.14 19.91
N PHE A 41 7.02 -8.20 20.86
CA PHE A 41 6.45 -6.87 20.69
C PHE A 41 7.21 -6.09 19.62
N ASP A 42 8.54 -6.03 19.72
CA ASP A 42 9.39 -5.29 18.76
C ASP A 42 9.28 -5.87 17.35
N ALA A 43 9.19 -7.20 17.27
CA ALA A 43 9.00 -7.92 16.03
C ALA A 43 7.71 -7.52 15.31
N VAL A 44 6.61 -7.42 16.05
CA VAL A 44 5.30 -7.01 15.52
C VAL A 44 5.31 -5.53 15.14
N VAL A 45 5.87 -4.66 15.98
CA VAL A 45 5.98 -3.22 15.71
C VAL A 45 6.71 -2.96 14.40
N THR A 46 7.77 -3.71 14.11
CA THR A 46 8.58 -3.56 12.89
C THR A 46 7.79 -3.87 11.60
N VAL A 47 6.83 -4.80 11.63
CA VAL A 47 6.08 -5.24 10.43
C VAL A 47 4.73 -4.55 10.27
N LEU A 48 4.22 -3.96 11.34
CA LEU A 48 3.07 -3.06 11.23
C LEU A 48 3.41 -1.76 10.48
N ASP A 49 4.64 -1.63 9.98
CA ASP A 49 5.07 -0.50 9.16
C ASP A 49 4.63 -0.63 7.69
N PRO A 50 3.42 -0.13 7.41
CA PRO A 50 3.31 1.09 6.61
C PRO A 50 2.51 2.18 7.35
N VAL A 51 2.25 2.01 8.66
CA VAL A 51 1.57 3.03 9.48
C VAL A 51 2.51 4.21 9.81
N PHE A 52 3.83 4.04 9.74
CA PHE A 52 4.84 5.09 9.99
C PHE A 52 5.91 5.24 8.87
N GLY A 53 5.97 4.30 7.93
CA GLY A 53 7.04 4.10 6.97
C GLY A 53 6.89 4.91 5.70
N ALA A 54 7.97 5.57 5.31
CA ALA A 54 8.17 6.43 4.14
C ALA A 54 7.28 7.68 4.03
N GLN A 55 5.96 7.59 4.19
CA GLN A 55 5.12 8.79 4.27
C GLN A 55 5.28 9.49 5.63
N GLY A 56 5.42 8.75 6.73
CA GLY A 56 5.56 9.31 8.08
C GLY A 56 6.85 10.10 8.30
N GLN A 57 7.98 9.62 7.77
CA GLN A 57 9.29 10.30 7.93
C GLN A 57 9.40 11.58 7.08
N VAL A 58 8.93 11.54 5.82
CA VAL A 58 8.87 12.75 4.95
C VAL A 58 7.78 13.73 5.42
N ALA A 59 6.68 13.22 5.99
CA ALA A 59 5.63 14.02 6.63
C ALA A 59 6.08 14.68 7.94
N ALA A 60 6.86 13.98 8.77
CA ALA A 60 7.38 14.48 10.04
C ALA A 60 8.46 15.54 9.84
N ALA A 61 9.24 15.46 8.75
CA ALA A 61 10.23 16.46 8.37
C ALA A 61 9.59 17.81 7.94
N ARG A 62 8.35 17.81 7.43
CA ARG A 62 7.60 19.02 7.05
C ARG A 62 6.62 19.41 8.17
N ARG A 63 7.16 19.88 9.30
CA ARG A 63 6.37 20.38 10.44
C ARG A 63 5.50 21.57 10.01
N LYS A 64 4.19 21.36 9.88
CA LYS A 64 3.17 22.42 9.97
C LYS A 64 2.42 22.24 11.31
N PRO A 65 2.21 23.32 12.10
CA PRO A 65 1.64 23.23 13.44
C PRO A 65 0.22 22.66 13.49
N ASP A 66 -0.58 22.82 12.43
CA ASP A 66 -1.98 22.37 12.37
C ASP A 66 -2.20 20.96 11.80
N ARG A 67 -1.15 20.14 11.64
CA ARG A 67 -1.34 18.82 11.04
C ARG A 67 -1.99 17.85 12.03
N TRP A 68 -3.10 17.25 11.59
CA TRP A 68 -3.82 16.16 12.27
C TRP A 68 -2.85 15.11 12.84
N ARG A 69 -2.90 14.93 14.17
CA ARG A 69 -2.06 14.02 14.96
C ARG A 69 -2.70 12.65 15.21
N GLY A 70 -3.87 12.38 14.62
CA GLY A 70 -4.47 11.05 14.65
C GLY A 70 -3.87 10.14 13.59
N ARG A 71 -4.34 8.88 13.53
CA ARG A 71 -4.03 7.96 12.42
C ARG A 71 -4.21 8.72 11.10
N PRO A 72 -3.19 8.77 10.21
CA PRO A 72 -3.38 9.33 8.89
C PRO A 72 -4.58 8.62 8.27
N LYS A 73 -5.53 9.37 7.70
CA LYS A 73 -6.60 8.80 6.88
C LYS A 73 -5.99 8.29 5.58
N ASN A 74 -5.14 7.27 5.67
CA ASN A 74 -4.42 6.69 4.53
C ASN A 74 -5.37 5.95 3.56
N GLN A 75 -6.66 5.88 3.93
CA GLN A 75 -7.76 5.49 3.07
C GLN A 75 -7.98 6.51 1.94
N ASP A 76 -7.65 7.79 2.17
CA ASP A 76 -7.80 8.85 1.17
C ASP A 76 -6.75 8.73 0.05
N ALA A 77 -5.58 8.14 0.35
CA ALA A 77 -4.52 7.96 -0.62
C ALA A 77 -4.81 6.82 -1.61
N TYR A 78 -5.59 5.83 -1.18
CA TYR A 78 -5.87 4.60 -1.93
C TYR A 78 -7.31 4.13 -1.66
N PRO A 79 -8.31 4.84 -2.19
CA PRO A 79 -9.69 4.51 -1.95
C PRO A 79 -10.08 3.16 -2.55
N ILE A 80 -11.08 2.57 -1.91
CA ILE A 80 -11.71 1.32 -2.31
C ILE A 80 -13.04 1.69 -2.95
N TYR A 81 -13.23 1.30 -4.21
CA TYR A 81 -14.42 1.54 -5.00
C TYR A 81 -15.26 0.26 -5.09
N ARG A 82 -16.59 0.41 -5.10
CA ARG A 82 -17.52 -0.71 -5.28
C ARG A 82 -17.62 -1.05 -6.77
N CYS A 83 -17.49 -2.33 -7.10
CA CYS A 83 -17.74 -2.89 -8.42
C CYS A 83 -19.04 -3.72 -8.39
N ALA A 84 -19.50 -4.18 -9.56
CA ALA A 84 -20.71 -5.01 -9.66
C ALA A 84 -20.62 -6.30 -8.82
N ASP A 85 -19.43 -6.87 -8.68
CA ASP A 85 -19.18 -8.18 -8.05
C ASP A 85 -18.16 -8.13 -6.89
N GLY A 86 -17.82 -6.94 -6.40
CA GLY A 86 -16.87 -6.82 -5.30
C GLY A 86 -16.36 -5.40 -5.08
N TYR A 87 -15.09 -5.30 -4.70
CA TYR A 87 -14.41 -4.04 -4.42
C TYR A 87 -13.05 -4.00 -5.10
N VAL A 88 -12.68 -2.82 -5.61
CA VAL A 88 -11.38 -2.56 -6.23
C VAL A 88 -10.67 -1.45 -5.47
N ARG A 89 -9.40 -1.67 -5.13
CA ARG A 89 -8.51 -0.64 -4.57
C ARG A 89 -7.63 -0.08 -5.68
N ILE A 90 -7.62 1.24 -5.84
CA ILE A 90 -6.81 1.91 -6.85
C ILE A 90 -5.58 2.58 -6.21
N CYS A 91 -4.41 2.34 -6.79
CA CYS A 91 -3.13 2.92 -6.38
C CYS A 91 -2.40 3.50 -7.59
N VAL A 92 -2.36 4.84 -7.68
CA VAL A 92 -1.79 5.57 -8.82
C VAL A 92 -0.73 6.56 -8.35
N MET A 93 0.51 6.09 -8.30
CA MET A 93 1.65 6.85 -7.76
C MET A 93 2.48 7.47 -8.88
N ALA A 94 2.65 6.77 -10.01
CA ALA A 94 3.48 7.23 -11.11
C ALA A 94 2.68 7.93 -12.22
N PRO A 95 3.26 8.92 -12.93
CA PRO A 95 2.63 9.55 -14.10
C PRO A 95 2.20 8.55 -15.18
N ARG A 96 2.96 7.46 -15.38
CA ARG A 96 2.59 6.40 -16.32
C ARG A 96 1.32 5.66 -15.90
N GLN A 97 1.15 5.41 -14.60
CA GLN A 97 -0.06 4.77 -14.07
C GLN A 97 -1.26 5.72 -14.20
N TRP A 98 -1.04 7.02 -13.99
CA TRP A 98 -2.06 8.04 -14.17
C TRP A 98 -2.56 8.11 -15.61
N ARG A 99 -1.64 8.16 -16.58
CA ARG A 99 -2.00 8.11 -18.01
C ARG A 99 -2.78 6.84 -18.37
N GLY A 100 -2.39 5.69 -17.82
CA GLY A 100 -3.14 4.44 -17.98
C GLY A 100 -4.57 4.53 -17.43
N LEU A 101 -4.74 5.10 -16.24
CA LEU A 101 -6.06 5.33 -15.65
C LEU A 101 -6.89 6.35 -16.46
N ARG A 102 -6.29 7.45 -16.92
CA ARG A 102 -6.99 8.42 -17.79
C ARG A 102 -7.50 7.79 -19.07
N ALA A 103 -6.71 6.94 -19.70
CA ALA A 103 -7.14 6.19 -20.87
C ALA A 103 -8.36 5.30 -20.56
N TRP A 104 -8.41 4.66 -19.39
CA TRP A 104 -9.59 3.90 -18.96
C TRP A 104 -10.82 4.76 -18.68
N LEU A 105 -10.62 5.97 -18.20
CA LEU A 105 -11.68 6.96 -17.95
C LEU A 105 -12.15 7.65 -19.24
N GLY A 106 -11.65 7.27 -20.42
CA GLY A 106 -12.04 7.88 -21.70
C GLY A 106 -11.42 9.26 -21.95
N GLU A 107 -10.27 9.54 -21.34
CA GLU A 107 -9.55 10.81 -21.46
C GLU A 107 -10.39 12.04 -21.09
N PRO A 108 -10.80 12.20 -19.81
CA PRO A 108 -11.63 13.32 -19.39
C PRO A 108 -10.91 14.66 -19.54
N GLU A 109 -11.51 15.59 -20.29
CA GLU A 109 -10.98 16.93 -20.60
C GLU A 109 -10.39 17.70 -19.40
N PRO A 110 -11.05 17.80 -18.22
CA PRO A 110 -10.52 18.56 -17.08
C PRO A 110 -9.27 17.95 -16.44
N PHE A 111 -8.88 16.72 -16.81
CA PHE A 111 -7.78 15.96 -16.21
C PHE A 111 -6.63 15.65 -17.18
N ARG A 112 -6.66 16.20 -18.41
CA ARG A 112 -5.59 16.04 -19.42
C ARG A 112 -4.37 16.92 -19.15
N ASP A 113 -4.52 17.95 -18.32
CA ASP A 113 -3.46 18.89 -17.97
C ASP A 113 -2.23 18.17 -17.36
N PRO A 114 -1.01 18.41 -17.87
CA PRO A 114 0.23 17.84 -17.35
C PRO A 114 0.45 18.05 -15.85
N LYS A 115 -0.19 19.05 -15.22
CA LYS A 115 -0.11 19.24 -13.76
C LYS A 115 -0.54 18.00 -12.98
N TYR A 116 -1.47 17.19 -13.51
CA TYR A 116 -1.92 15.95 -12.88
C TYR A 116 -0.92 14.80 -13.02
N ASP A 117 0.21 14.97 -13.71
CA ASP A 117 1.33 14.02 -13.57
C ASP A 117 2.01 14.15 -12.19
N VAL A 118 1.84 15.29 -11.51
CA VAL A 118 2.30 15.49 -10.13
C VAL A 118 1.31 14.87 -9.15
N ILE A 119 1.83 14.05 -8.23
CA ILE A 119 1.00 13.30 -7.29
C ILE A 119 0.20 14.19 -6.34
N ALA A 120 0.77 15.32 -5.89
CA ALA A 120 0.09 16.25 -4.99
C ALA A 120 -1.13 16.91 -5.64
N GLU A 121 -1.01 17.31 -6.91
CA GLU A 121 -2.11 17.88 -7.70
C GLU A 121 -3.23 16.86 -7.91
N ARG A 122 -2.89 15.59 -8.16
CA ARG A 122 -3.88 14.50 -8.23
C ARG A 122 -4.60 14.29 -6.90
N PHE A 123 -3.87 14.30 -5.79
CA PHE A 123 -4.49 14.13 -4.47
C PHE A 123 -5.47 15.26 -4.15
N ALA A 124 -5.16 16.49 -4.52
CA ALA A 124 -6.08 17.62 -4.35
C ALA A 124 -7.36 17.46 -5.20
N ALA A 125 -7.23 16.93 -6.42
CA ALA A 125 -8.36 16.69 -7.33
C ALA A 125 -9.05 15.33 -7.14
N TRP A 126 -8.59 14.50 -6.19
CA TRP A 126 -9.05 13.12 -6.02
C TRP A 126 -10.55 12.97 -5.74
N PRO A 127 -11.23 13.89 -5.03
CA PRO A 127 -12.69 13.82 -4.88
C PRO A 127 -13.44 13.80 -6.22
N ALA A 128 -13.01 14.62 -7.19
CA ALA A 128 -13.63 14.67 -8.51
C ALA A 128 -13.23 13.47 -9.37
N ILE A 129 -11.97 13.05 -9.32
CA ILE A 129 -11.48 11.84 -10.00
C ILE A 129 -12.21 10.59 -9.47
N GLY A 130 -12.49 10.54 -8.17
CA GLY A 130 -13.14 9.42 -7.52
C GLY A 130 -14.58 9.19 -7.98
N VAL A 131 -15.32 10.24 -8.36
CA VAL A 131 -16.65 10.11 -8.96
C VAL A 131 -16.55 9.36 -10.29
N LEU A 132 -15.64 9.79 -11.17
CA LEU A 132 -15.42 9.15 -12.47
C LEU A 132 -14.99 7.67 -12.34
N ILE A 133 -14.12 7.38 -11.36
CA ILE A 133 -13.70 6.01 -11.06
C ILE A 133 -14.89 5.17 -10.55
N THR A 134 -15.74 5.74 -9.71
CA THR A 134 -16.92 5.04 -9.19
C THR A 134 -17.89 4.70 -10.32
N GLU A 135 -18.15 5.65 -11.22
CA GLU A 135 -18.99 5.43 -12.40
C GLU A 135 -18.42 4.36 -13.34
N LEU A 136 -17.10 4.40 -13.59
CA LEU A 136 -16.42 3.39 -14.40
C LEU A 136 -16.62 1.96 -13.87
N PHE A 137 -16.62 1.81 -12.54
CA PHE A 137 -16.70 0.51 -11.87
C PHE A 137 -18.12 0.08 -11.48
N ALA A 138 -19.09 0.98 -11.42
CA ALA A 138 -20.45 0.70 -10.97
C ALA A 138 -21.17 -0.39 -11.81
N GLY A 139 -20.86 -0.48 -13.11
CA GLY A 139 -21.56 -1.37 -14.05
C GLY A 139 -20.76 -2.58 -14.54
N LYS A 140 -19.54 -2.83 -14.06
CA LYS A 140 -18.63 -3.83 -14.65
C LYS A 140 -18.25 -4.93 -13.66
N PRO A 141 -18.53 -6.22 -13.95
CA PRO A 141 -18.03 -7.34 -13.16
C PRO A 141 -16.54 -7.58 -13.43
N TRP A 142 -15.82 -8.01 -12.42
CA TRP A 142 -14.47 -8.55 -12.54
C TRP A 142 -14.52 -9.89 -13.33
N PRO A 143 -13.68 -10.14 -14.35
CA PRO A 143 -12.54 -9.38 -14.87
C PRO A 143 -12.75 -8.86 -16.30
N SER A 144 -13.99 -8.54 -16.73
CA SER A 144 -14.30 -8.32 -18.16
C SER A 144 -13.62 -7.11 -18.81
N TRP A 145 -13.09 -6.20 -18.00
CA TRP A 145 -12.48 -4.93 -18.41
C TRP A 145 -10.98 -4.85 -18.08
N TRP A 146 -10.41 -5.88 -17.45
CA TRP A 146 -8.97 -5.95 -17.21
C TRP A 146 -8.27 -6.41 -18.50
N PRO A 147 -7.42 -5.59 -19.15
CA PRO A 147 -6.61 -6.09 -20.25
C PRO A 147 -5.72 -7.22 -19.73
N PRO A 148 -5.31 -8.21 -20.55
CA PRO A 148 -4.42 -9.28 -20.10
C PRO A 148 -3.09 -8.66 -19.65
N VAL A 149 -2.99 -8.33 -18.36
CA VAL A 149 -1.76 -7.79 -17.77
C VAL A 149 -0.75 -8.94 -17.86
N ARG A 150 0.25 -8.76 -18.72
CA ARG A 150 1.43 -9.62 -18.67
C ARG A 150 2.01 -9.46 -17.26
N ARG A 151 2.05 -10.59 -16.55
CA ARG A 151 2.80 -10.86 -15.31
C ARG A 151 3.89 -9.82 -15.04
N THR A 152 3.53 -8.72 -14.40
CA THR A 152 4.48 -7.76 -13.82
C THR A 152 3.93 -7.36 -12.46
N GLY A 153 4.10 -8.28 -11.50
CA GLY A 153 4.38 -7.93 -10.11
C GLY A 153 3.27 -7.36 -9.22
N CYS A 154 2.01 -7.23 -9.67
CA CYS A 154 0.94 -6.74 -8.79
C CYS A 154 0.10 -7.92 -8.24
N GLN A 155 0.47 -8.41 -7.06
CA GLN A 155 -0.28 -9.44 -6.32
C GLN A 155 -1.55 -8.80 -5.72
N SER A 156 -2.68 -8.87 -6.41
CA SER A 156 -3.99 -8.69 -5.78
C SER A 156 -4.74 -10.03 -5.82
N ARG A 157 -4.63 -10.79 -4.73
CA ARG A 157 -5.41 -12.02 -4.53
C ARG A 157 -6.88 -11.65 -4.32
N ARG A 158 -7.78 -12.45 -4.91
CA ARG A 158 -9.17 -12.56 -4.50
C ARG A 158 -9.18 -12.91 -3.00
N CYS A 159 -9.92 -12.15 -2.19
CA CYS A 159 -10.53 -12.72 -1.00
C CYS A 159 -11.81 -13.41 -1.43
#